data_AF-A0A957YVI4-F1
#
_entry.id   AF-A0A957YVI4-F1
#
_cell.length_a   1.000
_cell.length_b   1.000
_cell.length_c   1.000
_cell.angle_alpha   90.00
_cell.angle_beta   90.00
_cell.angle_gamma   90.00
#
_symmetry.space_group_name_H-M   'P 1'
#
loop_
_entity.id
_entity.type
_entity.pdbx_description
1 polymer ?
#
loop_
_entity_poly.entity_id
_entity_poly.type
_entity_poly.pdbx_seq_one_letter_code
_entity_poly.pdbx_strand_id
1 'polypeptide(L)'
;MTKICASVVQDAPVAFDTGATMTKVATLVAQAAAQGAQLAVFPEAFLGGYPKGVDFGARVGMRLPEGRQEFQRYHAGAIAVPGPETARLGELARTHQMHLTIGVIERDGGTLYCTVLFFGDDGTLLGRHRKTMPTAMERLIWGFGDGSTLTVVPTPLGRMGAVICWENYMPQLRLAMYAQGIQLYCAPTVDDRETWLPTMRHIALEGRCFVLSACQFAKRSDFPADYHPLQGNDPDTVLIRGG
;
A
#
# COMPACT_ATOMS: atom_id res chain seq x y z
N MET A 1 4.12 -18.60 -24.64
CA MET A 1 4.37 -17.85 -23.39
C MET A 1 3.54 -16.59 -23.43
N THR A 2 2.64 -16.40 -22.47
CA THR A 2 1.88 -15.14 -22.32
C THR A 2 2.84 -14.05 -21.86
N LYS A 3 2.98 -12.98 -22.63
CA LYS A 3 3.71 -11.79 -22.23
C LYS A 3 2.74 -10.86 -21.51
N ILE A 4 3.17 -10.29 -20.39
CA ILE A 4 2.40 -9.30 -19.64
C ILE A 4 3.21 -8.00 -19.54
N CYS A 5 2.53 -6.86 -19.56
CA CYS A 5 3.12 -5.58 -19.20
C CYS A 5 2.57 -5.15 -17.84
N ALA A 6 3.45 -4.90 -16.87
CA ALA A 6 3.09 -4.42 -15.54
C ALA A 6 3.79 -3.08 -15.26
N SER A 7 3.11 -2.21 -14.54
CA SER A 7 3.62 -0.93 -14.07
C SER A 7 3.68 -0.92 -12.55
N VAL A 8 4.74 -0.32 -12.01
CA VAL A 8 4.86 -0.02 -10.58
C VAL A 8 4.84 1.50 -10.40
N VAL A 9 4.02 1.97 -9.48
CA VAL A 9 3.85 3.40 -9.23
C VAL A 9 4.84 3.87 -8.17
N GLN A 10 5.60 4.91 -8.50
CA GLN A 10 6.42 5.66 -7.55
C GLN A 10 5.92 7.11 -7.50
N ASP A 11 5.06 7.39 -6.53
CA ASP A 11 4.50 8.72 -6.32
C ASP A 11 4.10 8.90 -4.86
N ALA A 12 3.87 10.13 -4.41
CA ALA A 12 3.28 10.44 -3.11
C ALA A 12 1.75 10.50 -3.20
N PRO A 13 1.01 10.14 -2.13
CA PRO A 13 -0.39 10.52 -2.03
C PRO A 13 -0.54 12.02 -1.73
N VAL A 14 -1.75 12.55 -1.86
CA VAL A 14 -2.10 13.82 -1.21
C VAL A 14 -2.48 13.47 0.21
N ALA A 15 -1.51 13.56 1.13
CA ALA A 15 -1.63 12.92 2.44
C ALA A 15 -2.86 13.41 3.22
N PHE A 16 -3.61 12.46 3.78
CA PHE A 16 -4.84 12.69 4.54
C PHE A 16 -6.01 13.32 3.76
N ASP A 17 -5.91 13.42 2.43
CA ASP A 17 -7.01 13.74 1.53
C ASP A 17 -7.28 12.58 0.57
N THR A 18 -8.25 11.75 0.94
CA THR A 18 -8.66 10.56 0.19
C THR A 18 -9.22 10.92 -1.19
N GLY A 19 -9.95 12.03 -1.31
CA GLY A 19 -10.58 12.45 -2.56
C GLY A 19 -9.57 12.97 -3.58
N ALA A 20 -8.64 13.81 -3.13
CA ALA A 20 -7.53 14.29 -3.95
C ALA A 20 -6.59 13.14 -4.33
N THR A 21 -6.27 12.24 -3.39
CA THR A 21 -5.47 11.05 -3.68
C THR A 21 -6.16 10.14 -4.68
N MET A 22 -7.48 9.93 -4.58
CA MET A 22 -8.24 9.12 -5.55
C MET A 22 -8.21 9.74 -6.96
N THR A 23 -8.22 11.06 -7.07
CA THR A 23 -8.06 11.77 -8.35
C THR A 23 -6.66 11.54 -8.94
N LYS A 24 -5.64 11.51 -8.09
CA LYS A 24 -4.27 11.16 -8.48
C LYS A 24 -4.16 9.69 -8.92
N VAL A 25 -4.78 8.76 -8.19
CA VAL A 25 -4.86 7.34 -8.58
C VAL A 25 -5.48 7.20 -9.97
N ALA A 26 -6.60 7.87 -10.24
CA ALA A 26 -7.23 7.83 -11.57
C ALA A 26 -6.29 8.30 -12.69
N THR A 27 -5.53 9.37 -12.45
CA THR A 27 -4.55 9.89 -13.40
C THR A 27 -3.42 8.87 -13.65
N LEU A 28 -2.88 8.27 -12.60
CA LEU A 28 -1.80 7.30 -12.68
C LEU A 28 -2.23 5.99 -13.37
N VAL A 29 -3.45 5.50 -13.09
CA VAL A 29 -4.03 4.34 -13.79
C VAL A 29 -4.17 4.64 -15.29
N ALA A 30 -4.73 5.80 -15.65
CA ALA A 30 -4.87 6.19 -17.06
C ALA A 30 -3.52 6.28 -17.79
N GLN A 31 -2.49 6.81 -17.13
CA GLN A 31 -1.13 6.89 -17.68
C GLN A 31 -0.51 5.50 -17.87
N ALA A 32 -0.67 4.60 -16.91
CA ALA A 32 -0.17 3.23 -17.02
C ALA A 32 -0.89 2.46 -18.16
N ALA A 33 -2.21 2.61 -18.27
CA ALA A 33 -3.01 2.03 -19.35
C ALA A 33 -2.56 2.53 -20.73
N ALA A 34 -2.29 3.83 -20.86
CA ALA A 34 -1.80 4.43 -22.10
C ALA A 34 -0.43 3.88 -22.54
N GLN A 35 0.36 3.34 -21.61
CA GLN A 35 1.64 2.67 -21.87
C GLN A 35 1.48 1.16 -22.12
N GLY A 36 0.24 0.65 -22.16
CA GLY A 36 -0.07 -0.76 -22.41
C GLY A 36 0.06 -1.66 -21.18
N ALA A 37 0.14 -1.11 -19.97
CA ALA A 37 0.17 -1.91 -18.76
C ALA A 37 -1.19 -2.61 -18.53
N GLN A 38 -1.14 -3.87 -18.14
CA GLN A 38 -2.29 -4.70 -17.79
C GLN A 38 -2.45 -4.84 -16.27
N LEU A 39 -1.39 -4.53 -15.52
CA LEU A 39 -1.35 -4.52 -14.06
C LEU A 39 -0.66 -3.23 -13.59
N ALA A 40 -1.25 -2.54 -12.62
CA ALA A 40 -0.58 -1.47 -11.87
C ALA A 40 -0.47 -1.84 -10.38
N VAL A 41 0.75 -1.75 -9.83
CA VAL A 41 1.04 -1.95 -8.41
C VAL A 41 1.34 -0.60 -7.76
N PHE A 42 0.54 -0.24 -6.77
CA PHE A 42 0.68 0.99 -5.99
C PHE A 42 1.42 0.73 -4.66
N PRO A 43 2.07 1.77 -4.09
CA PRO A 43 2.75 1.69 -2.80
C PRO A 43 1.86 1.31 -1.60
N GLU A 44 2.52 0.97 -0.49
CA GLU A 44 1.88 0.75 0.81
C GLU A 44 1.18 2.03 1.29
N ALA A 45 -0.02 1.90 1.88
CA ALA A 45 -0.78 3.02 2.44
C ALA A 45 -0.96 4.23 1.49
N PHE A 46 -1.01 3.99 0.17
CA PHE A 46 -1.15 5.07 -0.80
C PHE A 46 -2.49 5.80 -0.61
N LEU A 47 -3.60 5.08 -0.53
CA LEU A 47 -4.89 5.69 -0.17
C LEU A 47 -5.02 5.77 1.36
N GLY A 48 -5.15 6.98 1.89
CA GLY A 48 -5.18 7.25 3.35
C GLY A 48 -3.84 7.79 3.88
N GLY A 49 -2.73 7.46 3.22
CA GLY A 49 -1.41 8.01 3.49
C GLY A 49 -0.61 7.26 4.57
N TYR A 50 0.71 7.24 4.40
CA TYR A 50 1.65 6.77 5.42
C TYR A 50 2.13 7.95 6.29
N PRO A 51 1.86 7.98 7.61
CA PRO A 51 2.25 9.07 8.50
C PRO A 51 3.74 9.01 8.87
N LYS A 52 4.63 9.22 7.90
CA LYS A 52 6.09 9.13 8.06
C LYS A 52 6.61 10.21 9.02
N GLY A 53 7.22 9.79 10.13
CA GLY A 53 7.96 10.69 11.02
C GLY A 53 7.13 11.33 12.13
N VAL A 54 5.84 11.01 12.25
CA VAL A 54 5.01 11.44 13.39
C VAL A 54 4.83 10.30 14.39
N ASP A 55 4.65 10.66 15.66
CA ASP A 55 4.51 9.71 16.78
C ASP A 55 3.14 9.77 17.47
N PHE A 56 2.23 10.63 16.95
CA PHE A 56 0.90 10.88 17.51
C PHE A 56 0.93 11.27 19.00
N GLY A 57 2.01 11.91 19.46
CA GLY A 57 2.19 12.34 20.84
C GLY A 57 2.14 11.20 21.87
N ALA A 58 2.39 9.95 21.43
CA ALA A 58 2.33 8.77 22.27
C ALA A 58 3.63 8.59 23.05
N ARG A 59 3.53 8.55 24.38
CA ARG A 59 4.65 8.27 25.29
C ARG A 59 4.24 7.20 26.29
N VAL A 60 5.22 6.57 26.94
CA VAL A 60 4.93 5.58 27.99
C VAL A 60 4.09 6.24 29.09
N GLY A 61 2.86 5.74 29.28
CA GLY A 61 1.91 6.26 30.26
C GLY A 61 1.24 7.61 29.93
N MET A 62 1.55 8.24 28.79
CA MET A 62 1.08 9.59 28.47
C MET A 62 0.65 9.73 27.01
N ARG A 63 -0.38 10.55 26.75
CA ARG A 63 -0.89 10.85 25.40
C ARG A 63 -1.32 12.30 25.32
N LEU A 64 -0.62 13.05 24.46
CA LEU A 64 -0.89 14.47 24.24
C LEU A 64 -2.26 14.70 23.59
N PRO A 65 -3.01 15.77 23.93
CA PRO A 65 -4.28 16.10 23.29
C PRO A 65 -4.15 16.27 21.77
N GLU A 66 -3.08 16.89 21.30
CA GLU A 66 -2.81 17.15 19.88
C GLU A 66 -2.66 15.85 19.10
N GLY A 67 -2.00 14.85 19.69
CA GLY A 67 -1.86 13.51 19.11
C GLY A 67 -3.19 12.79 18.90
N ARG A 68 -4.20 13.05 19.76
CA ARG A 68 -5.56 12.50 19.58
C ARG A 68 -6.27 13.15 18.41
N GLN A 69 -6.09 14.46 18.23
CA GLN A 69 -6.65 15.19 17.09
C GLN A 69 -5.99 14.74 15.79
N GLU A 70 -4.67 14.53 15.80
CA GLU A 70 -3.93 13.99 14.66
C GLU A 70 -4.41 12.59 14.29
N PHE A 71 -4.59 11.70 15.26
CA PHE A 71 -5.14 10.37 15.02
C PHE A 71 -6.58 10.42 14.52
N GLN A 72 -7.42 11.31 15.06
CA GLN A 72 -8.80 11.50 14.59
C GLN A 72 -8.82 11.94 13.11
N ARG A 73 -7.96 12.89 12.72
CA ARG A 73 -7.80 13.29 11.31
C ARG A 73 -7.33 12.12 10.45
N TYR A 74 -6.35 11.36 10.92
CA TYR A 74 -5.84 10.19 10.19
C TYR A 74 -6.93 9.12 9.99
N HIS A 75 -7.71 8.84 11.04
CA HIS A 75 -8.85 7.92 10.99
C HIS A 75 -9.96 8.39 10.05
N ALA A 76 -10.20 9.70 9.97
CA ALA A 76 -11.18 10.27 9.04
C ALA A 76 -10.79 10.06 7.57
N GLY A 77 -9.48 10.06 7.25
CA GLY A 77 -8.94 9.81 5.91
C GLY A 77 -8.89 8.32 5.50
N ALA A 78 -9.18 7.39 6.40
CA ALA A 78 -9.24 5.96 6.10
C ALA A 78 -10.57 5.57 5.43
N ILE A 79 -10.54 4.52 4.61
CA ILE A 79 -11.69 4.08 3.80
C ILE A 79 -12.36 2.83 4.37
N ALA A 80 -13.66 2.65 4.11
CA ALA A 80 -14.33 1.39 4.36
C ALA A 80 -14.06 0.38 3.23
N VAL A 81 -13.96 -0.90 3.55
CA VAL A 81 -13.79 -1.99 2.58
C VAL A 81 -14.83 -3.09 2.84
N PRO A 82 -15.83 -3.28 1.96
CA PRO A 82 -16.13 -2.47 0.77
C PRO A 82 -16.73 -1.10 1.11
N GLY A 83 -16.62 -0.14 0.18
CA GLY A 83 -17.15 1.22 0.31
C GLY A 83 -17.11 2.03 -1.00
N PRO A 84 -17.49 3.31 -0.96
CA PRO A 84 -17.50 4.20 -2.14
C PRO A 84 -16.15 4.28 -2.84
N GLU A 85 -15.05 4.32 -2.07
CA GLU A 85 -13.70 4.39 -2.61
C GLU A 85 -13.29 3.10 -3.31
N THR A 86 -13.66 1.92 -2.77
CA THR A 86 -13.40 0.64 -3.45
C THR A 86 -14.23 0.50 -4.71
N ALA A 87 -15.48 1.01 -4.73
CA ALA A 87 -16.30 1.02 -5.93
C ALA A 87 -15.68 1.89 -7.03
N ARG A 88 -15.12 3.05 -6.66
CA ARG A 88 -14.41 3.93 -7.58
C ARG A 88 -13.11 3.31 -8.11
N LEU A 89 -12.35 2.59 -7.29
CA LEU A 89 -11.18 1.83 -7.73
C LEU A 89 -11.56 0.72 -8.73
N GLY A 90 -12.64 -0.02 -8.46
CA GLY A 90 -13.18 -1.01 -9.39
C GLY A 90 -13.59 -0.39 -10.73
N GLU A 91 -14.25 0.77 -10.71
CA GLU A 91 -14.62 1.49 -11.93
C GLU A 91 -13.41 1.93 -12.75
N LEU A 92 -12.33 2.38 -12.10
CA LEU A 92 -11.07 2.72 -12.76
C LEU A 92 -10.43 1.48 -13.40
N ALA A 93 -10.37 0.37 -12.66
CA ALA A 93 -9.86 -0.91 -13.15
C ALA A 93 -10.62 -1.36 -14.41
N ARG A 94 -11.96 -1.32 -14.35
CA ARG A 94 -12.84 -1.68 -15.47
C ARG A 94 -12.68 -0.76 -16.68
N THR A 95 -12.67 0.55 -16.46
CA THR A 95 -12.57 1.56 -17.52
C THR A 95 -11.28 1.41 -18.32
N HIS A 96 -10.18 1.11 -17.63
CA HIS A 96 -8.87 0.98 -18.24
C HIS A 96 -8.48 -0.47 -18.58
N GLN A 97 -9.37 -1.44 -18.30
CA GLN A 97 -9.10 -2.88 -18.46
C GLN A 97 -7.79 -3.31 -17.78
N MET A 98 -7.59 -2.83 -16.56
CA MET A 98 -6.37 -3.04 -15.77
C MET A 98 -6.65 -3.78 -14.48
N HIS A 99 -5.76 -4.71 -14.14
CA HIS A 99 -5.68 -5.23 -12.79
C HIS A 99 -4.98 -4.22 -11.88
N LEU A 100 -5.47 -4.04 -10.66
CA LEU A 100 -4.86 -3.12 -9.69
C LEU A 100 -4.47 -3.88 -8.41
N THR A 101 -3.28 -3.61 -7.91
CA THR A 101 -2.87 -3.92 -6.54
C THR A 101 -2.59 -2.61 -5.82
N ILE A 102 -3.37 -2.27 -4.79
CA ILE A 102 -3.26 -0.95 -4.14
C ILE A 102 -3.28 -1.03 -2.62
N GLY A 103 -2.29 -0.39 -2.00
CA GLY A 103 -2.23 -0.20 -0.55
C GLY A 103 -3.18 0.90 -0.09
N VAL A 104 -3.99 0.59 0.92
CA VAL A 104 -4.99 1.47 1.52
C VAL A 104 -4.92 1.41 3.04
N ILE A 105 -5.38 2.47 3.70
CA ILE A 105 -5.72 2.44 5.12
C ILE A 105 -7.21 2.12 5.24
N GLU A 106 -7.50 0.92 5.69
CA GLU A 106 -8.85 0.40 5.90
C GLU A 106 -9.33 0.77 7.30
N ARG A 107 -10.56 1.29 7.40
CA ARG A 107 -11.26 1.55 8.66
C ARG A 107 -12.34 0.50 8.89
N ASP A 108 -12.31 -0.09 10.07
CA ASP A 108 -13.33 -1.01 10.56
C ASP A 108 -13.70 -0.62 11.99
N GLY A 109 -14.83 0.08 12.13
CA GLY A 109 -15.20 0.79 13.35
C GLY A 109 -14.14 1.80 13.78
N GLY A 110 -13.63 1.66 15.01
CA GLY A 110 -12.58 2.51 15.57
C GLY A 110 -11.15 2.10 15.20
N THR A 111 -10.97 0.98 14.50
CA THR A 111 -9.65 0.41 14.20
C THR A 111 -9.24 0.71 12.76
N LEU A 112 -7.96 1.01 12.56
CA LEU A 112 -7.35 1.14 11.23
C LEU A 112 -6.49 -0.09 10.92
N TYR A 113 -6.46 -0.50 9.67
CA TYR A 113 -5.63 -1.60 9.18
C TYR A 113 -4.84 -1.15 7.95
N CYS A 114 -3.56 -1.52 7.88
CA CYS A 114 -2.79 -1.42 6.65
C CYS A 114 -3.20 -2.59 5.76
N THR A 115 -3.86 -2.30 4.64
CA THR A 115 -4.50 -3.30 3.79
C THR A 115 -4.04 -3.12 2.36
N VAL A 116 -3.86 -4.22 1.62
CA VAL A 116 -3.71 -4.22 0.17
C VAL A 116 -4.95 -4.83 -0.48
N LEU A 117 -5.44 -4.21 -1.54
CA LEU A 117 -6.62 -4.64 -2.30
C LEU A 117 -6.22 -5.09 -3.71
N PHE A 118 -6.95 -6.09 -4.22
CA PHE A 118 -6.78 -6.61 -5.58
C PHE A 118 -8.05 -6.37 -6.40
N PHE A 119 -7.93 -5.71 -7.54
CA PHE A 119 -9.04 -5.51 -8.48
C PHE A 119 -8.76 -6.22 -9.81
N GLY A 120 -9.80 -6.84 -10.36
CA GLY A 120 -9.81 -7.39 -11.71
C GLY A 120 -10.00 -6.30 -12.77
N ASP A 121 -9.64 -6.61 -14.01
CA ASP A 121 -9.87 -5.74 -15.17
C ASP A 121 -11.35 -5.57 -15.54
N ASP A 122 -12.24 -6.32 -14.90
CA ASP A 122 -13.70 -6.18 -14.94
C ASP A 122 -14.25 -5.24 -13.85
N GLY A 123 -13.38 -4.78 -12.94
CA GLY A 123 -13.72 -3.94 -11.80
C GLY A 123 -14.10 -4.69 -10.52
N THR A 124 -14.07 -6.03 -10.53
CA THR A 124 -14.37 -6.84 -9.34
C THR A 124 -13.28 -6.69 -8.28
N LEU A 125 -13.66 -6.48 -7.02
CA LEU A 125 -12.74 -6.59 -5.88
C LEU A 125 -12.46 -8.09 -5.63
N LEU A 126 -11.32 -8.57 -6.13
CA LEU A 126 -10.93 -9.99 -6.11
C LEU A 126 -10.52 -10.47 -4.73
N GLY A 127 -10.02 -9.57 -3.87
CA GLY A 127 -9.59 -9.90 -2.52
C GLY A 127 -8.94 -8.73 -1.79
N ARG A 128 -8.61 -8.98 -0.52
CA ARG A 128 -7.84 -8.07 0.32
C ARG A 128 -6.87 -8.85 1.20
N HIS A 129 -5.79 -8.20 1.63
CA HIS A 129 -4.91 -8.69 2.67
C HIS A 129 -4.61 -7.59 3.70
N ARG A 130 -4.91 -7.84 4.98
CA ARG A 130 -4.55 -6.97 6.11
C ARG A 130 -3.17 -7.38 6.61
N LYS A 131 -2.23 -6.43 6.73
CA LYS A 131 -0.88 -6.64 7.25
C LYS A 131 -0.95 -7.40 8.59
N THR A 132 -0.32 -8.55 8.66
CA THR A 132 -0.39 -9.49 9.79
C THR A 132 0.14 -8.85 11.06
N MET A 133 1.28 -8.16 10.96
CA MET A 133 1.91 -7.49 12.09
C MET A 133 2.48 -6.13 11.68
N PRO A 134 1.89 -5.03 12.14
CA PRO A 134 2.48 -3.70 12.02
C PRO A 134 3.88 -3.64 12.66
N THR A 135 4.78 -2.87 12.06
CA THR A 135 6.19 -2.79 12.46
C THR A 135 6.40 -1.66 13.47
N ALA A 136 7.09 -1.97 14.57
CA ALA A 136 7.47 -0.99 15.60
C ALA A 136 6.28 -0.10 16.03
N MET A 137 6.35 1.21 15.79
CA MET A 137 5.34 2.19 16.20
C MET A 137 4.02 2.09 15.41
N GLU A 138 4.01 1.44 14.24
CA GLU A 138 2.77 1.22 13.49
C GLU A 138 1.72 0.47 14.34
N ARG A 139 2.16 -0.33 15.33
CA ARG A 139 1.29 -1.03 16.29
C ARG A 139 0.44 -0.11 17.18
N LEU A 140 0.79 1.18 17.25
CA LEU A 140 -0.01 2.17 17.99
C LEU A 140 -1.20 2.67 17.17
N ILE A 141 -1.14 2.56 15.85
CA ILE A 141 -2.13 3.16 14.94
C ILE A 141 -2.86 2.14 14.07
N TRP A 142 -2.28 0.95 13.86
CA TRP A 142 -2.89 -0.10 13.05
C TRP A 142 -3.11 -1.39 13.84
N GLY A 143 -4.22 -2.07 13.54
CA GLY A 143 -4.56 -3.39 14.04
C GLY A 143 -3.76 -4.50 13.36
N PHE A 144 -3.79 -5.67 13.99
CA PHE A 144 -3.18 -6.90 13.48
C PHE A 144 -4.13 -7.59 12.50
N GLY A 145 -3.62 -7.95 11.32
CA GLY A 145 -4.27 -8.91 10.44
C GLY A 145 -4.11 -10.35 10.95
N ASP A 146 -4.83 -11.26 10.31
CA ASP A 146 -4.69 -12.69 10.54
C ASP A 146 -4.38 -13.42 9.21
N GLY A 147 -4.13 -14.72 9.31
CA GLY A 147 -3.82 -15.55 8.15
C GLY A 147 -4.98 -15.79 7.19
N SER A 148 -6.23 -15.44 7.55
CA SER A 148 -7.40 -15.68 6.69
C SER A 148 -7.39 -14.81 5.43
N THR A 149 -6.63 -13.72 5.44
CA THR A 149 -6.50 -12.78 4.32
C THR A 149 -5.21 -12.94 3.51
N LEU A 150 -4.34 -13.90 3.87
CA LEU A 150 -3.13 -14.22 3.10
C LEU A 150 -3.51 -15.00 1.83
N THR A 151 -3.99 -14.28 0.82
CA THR A 151 -4.58 -14.87 -0.39
C THR A 151 -3.76 -14.61 -1.65
N VAL A 152 -3.79 -15.58 -2.56
CA VAL A 152 -3.33 -15.45 -3.95
C VAL A 152 -4.55 -15.56 -4.86
N VAL A 153 -4.86 -14.47 -5.58
CA VAL A 153 -6.03 -14.39 -6.46
C VAL A 153 -5.68 -14.87 -7.87
N PRO A 154 -6.49 -15.75 -8.48
CA PRO A 154 -6.31 -16.13 -9.87
C PRO A 154 -6.77 -15.00 -10.80
N THR A 155 -5.96 -14.69 -11.81
CA THR A 155 -6.30 -13.70 -12.86
C THR A 155 -5.90 -14.25 -14.23
N PRO A 156 -6.41 -13.69 -15.35
CA PRO A 156 -5.92 -14.00 -16.69
C PRO A 156 -4.41 -13.73 -16.89
N LEU A 157 -3.81 -12.86 -16.05
CA LEU A 157 -2.37 -12.55 -16.08
C LEU A 157 -1.50 -13.57 -15.32
N GLY A 158 -2.14 -14.43 -14.52
CA GLY A 158 -1.49 -15.37 -13.61
C GLY A 158 -2.00 -15.24 -12.17
N ARG A 159 -1.40 -16.01 -11.27
CA ARG A 159 -1.71 -15.98 -9.84
C ARG A 159 -1.04 -14.77 -9.17
N MET A 160 -1.83 -13.81 -8.75
CA MET A 160 -1.38 -12.54 -8.16
C MET A 160 -1.58 -12.55 -6.65
N GLY A 161 -0.59 -12.07 -5.91
CA GLY A 161 -0.72 -11.86 -4.47
C GLY A 161 0.17 -10.70 -4.03
N ALA A 162 0.04 -10.31 -2.76
CA ALA A 162 0.84 -9.23 -2.20
C ALA A 162 1.32 -9.52 -0.78
N VAL A 163 2.48 -8.99 -0.44
CA VAL A 163 3.10 -9.09 0.89
C VAL A 163 3.64 -7.72 1.27
N ILE A 164 3.17 -7.18 2.40
CA ILE A 164 3.35 -5.76 2.72
C ILE A 164 4.65 -5.56 3.51
N CYS A 165 5.57 -4.75 2.96
CA CYS A 165 6.75 -4.27 3.68
C CYS A 165 7.51 -5.40 4.39
N TRP A 166 7.66 -5.37 5.72
CA TRP A 166 8.47 -6.35 6.46
C TRP A 166 7.82 -7.73 6.66
N GLU A 167 6.59 -7.95 6.20
CA GLU A 167 6.07 -9.31 6.05
C GLU A 167 6.94 -10.15 5.10
N ASN A 168 7.67 -9.50 4.18
CA ASN A 168 8.65 -10.12 3.30
C ASN A 168 9.82 -10.78 4.07
N TYR A 169 10.08 -10.37 5.31
CA TYR A 169 11.08 -11.01 6.17
C TYR A 169 10.56 -12.24 6.92
N MET A 170 9.25 -12.54 6.84
CA MET A 170 8.65 -13.69 7.52
C MET A 170 8.72 -14.93 6.61
N PRO A 171 9.60 -15.91 6.89
CA PRO A 171 9.79 -17.05 5.99
C PRO A 171 8.56 -17.94 5.87
N GLN A 172 7.80 -18.12 6.96
CA GLN A 172 6.57 -18.92 6.96
C GLN A 172 5.47 -18.27 6.11
N LEU A 173 5.37 -16.94 6.13
CA LEU A 173 4.42 -16.20 5.29
C LEU A 173 4.79 -16.34 3.82
N ARG A 174 6.07 -16.14 3.46
CA ARG A 174 6.55 -16.38 2.10
C ARG A 174 6.27 -17.80 1.62
N LEU A 175 6.57 -18.80 2.45
CA LEU A 175 6.28 -20.20 2.13
C LEU A 175 4.79 -20.45 1.91
N ALA A 176 3.90 -19.82 2.69
CA ALA A 176 2.46 -19.92 2.49
C ALA A 176 2.02 -19.32 1.14
N MET A 177 2.61 -18.21 0.70
CA MET A 177 2.33 -17.63 -0.62
C MET A 177 2.84 -18.51 -1.76
N TYR A 178 4.03 -19.11 -1.60
CA TYR A 178 4.58 -20.07 -2.57
C TYR A 178 3.73 -21.33 -2.67
N ALA A 179 3.23 -21.86 -1.55
CA ALA A 179 2.35 -23.03 -1.52
C ALA A 179 1.01 -22.78 -2.25
N GLN A 180 0.56 -21.52 -2.32
CA GLN A 180 -0.60 -21.11 -3.11
C GLN A 180 -0.29 -20.87 -4.61
N GLY A 181 0.97 -21.02 -5.01
CA GLY A 181 1.42 -20.92 -6.40
C GLY A 181 1.49 -19.48 -6.92
N ILE A 182 1.87 -18.52 -6.08
CA ILE A 182 2.03 -17.12 -6.50
C ILE A 182 3.02 -16.98 -7.67
N GLN A 183 2.64 -16.17 -8.67
CA GLN A 183 3.45 -15.90 -9.87
C GLN A 183 3.78 -14.41 -9.99
N LEU A 184 2.82 -13.55 -9.67
CA LEU A 184 2.95 -12.09 -9.62
C LEU A 184 2.99 -11.67 -8.14
N TYR A 185 4.19 -11.50 -7.61
CA TYR A 185 4.45 -11.16 -6.21
C TYR A 185 4.55 -9.65 -6.06
N CYS A 186 3.46 -9.02 -5.63
CA CYS A 186 3.43 -7.59 -5.42
C CYS A 186 3.95 -7.25 -4.01
N ALA A 187 4.92 -6.34 -3.91
CA ALA A 187 5.54 -5.96 -2.64
C ALA A 187 5.45 -4.45 -2.40
N PRO A 188 4.26 -3.92 -2.04
CA PRO A 188 4.11 -2.53 -1.60
C PRO A 188 4.93 -2.28 -0.33
N THR A 189 5.61 -1.14 -0.26
CA THR A 189 6.46 -0.79 0.87
C THR A 189 6.57 0.72 1.07
N VAL A 190 7.07 1.11 2.24
CA VAL A 190 7.64 2.44 2.53
C VAL A 190 9.09 2.36 3.02
N ASP A 191 9.70 1.18 2.88
CA ASP A 191 11.09 0.92 3.22
C ASP A 191 12.00 1.29 2.05
N ASP A 192 12.66 2.44 2.17
CA ASP A 192 13.55 3.03 1.18
C ASP A 192 15.04 2.80 1.51
N ARG A 193 15.34 1.73 2.25
CA ARG A 193 16.72 1.37 2.64
C ARG A 193 17.38 0.49 1.58
N GLU A 194 18.70 0.55 1.50
CA GLU A 194 19.51 -0.25 0.57
C GLU A 194 19.34 -1.76 0.74
N THR A 195 18.85 -2.21 1.90
CA THR A 195 18.55 -3.61 2.19
C THR A 195 17.32 -4.14 1.45
N TRP A 196 16.45 -3.26 0.95
CA TRP A 196 15.19 -3.65 0.32
C TRP A 196 15.39 -4.36 -1.02
N LEU A 197 16.14 -3.74 -1.94
CA LEU A 197 16.43 -4.29 -3.26
C LEU A 197 17.05 -5.72 -3.23
N PRO A 198 18.11 -6.00 -2.45
CA PRO A 198 18.64 -7.36 -2.36
C PRO A 198 17.63 -8.35 -1.74
N THR A 199 16.76 -7.91 -0.83
CA THR A 199 15.70 -8.74 -0.26
C THR A 199 14.68 -9.15 -1.35
N MET A 200 14.22 -8.19 -2.16
CA MET A 200 13.29 -8.48 -3.26
C MET A 200 13.90 -9.40 -4.33
N ARG A 201 15.18 -9.21 -4.65
CA ARG A 201 15.92 -10.10 -5.57
C ARG A 201 16.02 -11.53 -5.02
N HIS A 202 16.30 -11.68 -3.73
CA HIS A 202 16.33 -12.98 -3.08
C HIS A 202 14.97 -13.69 -3.15
N ILE A 203 13.89 -12.98 -2.82
CA ILE A 203 12.52 -13.52 -2.87
C ILE A 203 12.15 -13.97 -4.29
N ALA A 204 12.50 -13.19 -5.32
CA ALA A 204 12.28 -13.58 -6.71
C ALA A 204 12.99 -14.90 -7.07
N LEU A 205 14.22 -15.09 -6.59
CA LEU A 205 15.00 -16.30 -6.82
C LEU A 205 14.48 -17.50 -6.02
N GLU A 206 14.10 -17.28 -4.76
CA GLU A 206 13.59 -18.31 -3.86
C GLU A 206 12.21 -18.81 -4.31
N GLY A 207 11.28 -17.88 -4.57
CA GLY A 207 9.90 -18.18 -4.96
C GLY A 207 9.70 -18.51 -6.44
N ARG A 208 10.70 -18.24 -7.28
CA ARG A 208 10.60 -18.39 -8.75
C ARG A 208 9.41 -17.64 -9.35
N CYS A 209 9.15 -16.44 -8.83
CA CYS A 209 8.07 -15.56 -9.23
C CYS A 209 8.60 -14.20 -9.71
N PHE A 210 7.76 -13.42 -10.39
CA PHE A 210 8.05 -12.04 -10.72
C PHE A 210 7.71 -11.15 -9.52
N VAL A 211 8.71 -10.44 -8.98
CA VAL A 211 8.53 -9.51 -7.87
C VAL A 211 8.34 -8.10 -8.41
N LEU A 212 7.21 -7.47 -8.04
CA LEU A 212 6.81 -6.12 -8.40
C LEU A 212 6.74 -5.29 -7.13
N SER A 213 7.81 -4.59 -6.78
CA SER A 213 7.83 -3.72 -5.60
C SER A 213 7.43 -2.28 -5.96
N ALA A 214 6.68 -1.64 -5.08
CA ALA A 214 6.26 -0.24 -5.24
C ALA A 214 6.48 0.50 -3.92
N CYS A 215 7.31 1.55 -3.97
CA CYS A 215 7.59 2.43 -2.85
C CYS A 215 7.27 3.87 -3.26
N GLN A 216 6.66 4.64 -2.36
CA GLN A 216 6.37 6.04 -2.62
C GLN A 216 7.64 6.90 -2.58
N PHE A 217 7.72 7.92 -3.44
CA PHE A 217 8.64 9.04 -3.25
C PHE A 217 7.83 10.19 -2.67
N ALA A 218 8.19 10.67 -1.48
CA ALA A 218 7.43 11.71 -0.80
C ALA A 218 8.35 12.74 -0.13
N LYS A 219 8.02 14.02 -0.33
CA LYS A 219 8.60 15.17 0.35
C LYS A 219 7.65 15.69 1.42
N ARG A 220 8.18 16.54 2.30
CA ARG A 220 7.36 17.25 3.28
C ARG A 220 6.24 18.05 2.61
N SER A 221 6.47 18.65 1.44
CA SER A 221 5.45 19.40 0.68
C SER A 221 4.22 18.58 0.25
N ASP A 222 4.31 17.25 0.22
CA ASP A 222 3.19 16.37 -0.13
C ASP A 222 2.20 16.16 1.03
N PHE A 223 2.54 16.68 2.23
CA PHE A 223 1.73 16.61 3.44
C PHE A 223 1.20 18.00 3.83
N PRO A 224 0.07 18.07 4.57
CA PRO A 224 -0.50 19.34 5.03
C PRO A 224 0.50 20.26 5.74
N ALA A 225 0.30 21.58 5.69
CA ALA A 225 1.23 22.56 6.26
C ALA A 225 1.47 22.40 7.78
N ASP A 226 0.50 21.82 8.49
CA ASP A 226 0.56 21.52 9.93
C ASP A 226 1.06 20.10 10.24
N TYR A 227 1.59 19.38 9.25
CA TYR A 227 2.28 18.11 9.45
C TYR A 227 3.70 18.33 9.99
N HIS A 228 4.07 17.72 11.11
CA HIS A 228 5.36 17.99 11.75
C HIS A 228 6.18 16.72 11.91
N PRO A 229 6.81 16.22 10.83
CA PRO A 229 7.60 15.00 10.90
C PRO A 229 8.95 15.26 11.58
N LEU A 230 9.50 14.24 12.23
CA LEU A 230 10.79 14.25 12.90
C LEU A 230 11.95 14.73 12.00
N GLN A 231 11.87 14.46 10.70
CA GLN A 231 12.90 14.80 9.71
C GLN A 231 13.01 16.30 9.44
N GLY A 232 11.99 17.10 9.77
CA GLY A 232 11.98 18.54 9.59
C GLY A 232 10.82 19.06 8.73
N ASN A 233 10.60 20.38 8.79
CA ASN A 233 9.45 21.06 8.17
C ASN A 233 9.78 21.79 6.87
N ASP A 234 11.03 21.75 6.39
CA ASP A 234 11.37 22.29 5.08
C ASP A 234 10.57 21.57 3.99
N PRO A 235 9.86 22.27 3.07
CA PRO A 235 9.06 21.65 2.01
C PRO A 235 9.83 20.63 1.16
N ASP A 236 11.13 20.83 0.96
CA ASP A 236 11.99 19.95 0.15
C ASP A 236 12.57 18.76 0.93
N THR A 237 12.35 18.69 2.25
CA THR A 237 12.77 17.53 3.07
C THR A 237 12.15 16.26 2.51
N VAL A 238 13.00 15.34 2.07
CA VAL A 238 12.58 14.01 1.60
C VAL A 238 12.22 13.14 2.81
N LEU A 239 10.98 12.67 2.84
CA LEU A 239 10.46 11.80 3.91
C LEU A 239 10.60 10.32 3.53
N ILE A 240 10.39 9.98 2.25
CA ILE A 240 10.55 8.63 1.69
C ILE A 240 11.17 8.77 0.31
N ARG A 241 12.26 8.03 0.04
CA ARG A 241 13.11 8.21 -1.14
C ARG A 241 12.73 7.36 -2.36
N GLY A 242 11.63 6.60 -2.31
CA GLY A 242 11.35 5.54 -3.29
C GLY A 242 12.16 4.28 -2.98
N GLY A 243 12.05 3.24 -3.83
CA GLY A 243 12.61 1.92 -3.55
C GLY A 243 12.58 0.98 -4.74
#